data_AF-A0AA39PNY9-F1
#
_entry.id   AF-A0AA39PNY9-F1
#
_cell.length_a   1.000
_cell.length_b   1.000
_cell.length_c   1.000
_cell.angle_alpha   90.00
_cell.angle_beta   90.00
_cell.angle_gamma   90.00
#
_symmetry.space_group_name_H-M   'P 1'
#
loop_
_entity.id
_entity.type
_entity.pdbx_description
1 polymer ?
#
loop_
_entity_poly.entity_id
_entity_poly.type
_entity_poly.pdbx_seq_one_letter_code
_entity_poly.pdbx_strand_id
1 'polypeptide(L)'
;MNSFITTFFLTLFIVFNAAVSAPLAVREVYSPPVKYPGQGTTWKVGSRHNVTWDASNPPASISNIEGVILLSTNGRLDVDHPLAWGFNITSGREEVQVPQVAPGSLYQIVLMGDSGNKGEYFTIAA
;
A
#
# COMPACT_ATOMS: atom_id res chain seq x y z
N MET A 1 10.43 -15.67 72.82
CA MET A 1 10.58 -16.58 71.67
C MET A 1 9.20 -16.92 71.17
N ASN A 2 9.00 -16.76 69.86
CA ASN A 2 8.04 -17.47 69.01
C ASN A 2 6.71 -16.76 68.69
N SER A 3 6.78 -16.02 67.59
CA SER A 3 6.04 -16.37 66.36
C SER A 3 4.64 -15.81 66.16
N PHE A 4 4.31 -14.64 66.69
CA PHE A 4 3.05 -13.95 66.31
C PHE A 4 3.20 -12.52 65.78
N ILE A 5 4.40 -11.93 65.83
CA ILE A 5 4.69 -10.60 65.25
C ILE A 5 5.50 -10.72 63.94
N THR A 6 5.80 -11.94 63.50
CA THR A 6 6.46 -12.24 62.22
C THR A 6 5.47 -12.51 61.08
N THR A 7 4.25 -11.98 61.17
CA THR A 7 3.21 -12.18 60.15
C THR A 7 2.58 -10.86 59.71
N PHE A 8 3.32 -9.76 59.80
CA PHE A 8 2.84 -8.44 59.37
C PHE A 8 3.83 -7.72 58.41
N PHE A 9 4.80 -8.44 57.85
CA PHE A 9 5.82 -7.85 56.95
C PHE A 9 6.08 -8.65 55.67
N LEU A 10 5.14 -9.49 55.22
CA LEU A 10 5.36 -10.34 54.04
C LEU A 10 4.12 -10.60 53.18
N THR A 11 3.27 -9.58 53.01
CA THR A 11 2.31 -9.52 51.90
C THR A 11 2.61 -8.30 51.01
N LEU A 12 3.90 -8.04 50.79
CA LEU A 12 4.35 -7.11 49.77
C LEU A 12 4.07 -7.74 48.40
N PHE A 13 3.03 -7.23 47.73
CA PHE A 13 2.89 -7.17 46.28
C PHE A 13 3.39 -8.39 45.49
N ILE A 14 2.52 -9.37 45.27
CA ILE A 14 2.65 -10.23 44.08
C ILE A 14 1.38 -10.03 43.25
N VAL A 15 1.33 -8.89 42.56
CA VAL A 15 0.55 -8.79 41.32
C VAL A 15 1.59 -8.84 40.20
N PHE A 16 2.08 -10.03 39.90
CA PHE A 16 2.86 -10.24 38.69
C PHE A 16 1.88 -10.29 37.52
N ASN A 17 1.58 -9.14 36.93
CA ASN A 17 0.93 -9.09 35.62
C ASN A 17 1.93 -9.69 34.63
N ALA A 18 1.82 -10.98 34.36
CA ALA A 18 2.44 -11.58 33.18
C ALA A 18 1.70 -11.02 31.95
N ALA A 19 2.16 -9.88 31.43
CA ALA A 19 1.78 -9.46 30.10
C ALA A 19 2.34 -10.51 29.13
N VAL A 20 1.50 -11.44 28.70
CA VAL A 20 1.85 -12.38 27.62
C VAL A 20 1.87 -11.55 26.34
N SER A 21 3.07 -11.26 25.84
CA SER A 21 3.24 -10.68 24.52
C SER A 21 2.73 -11.70 23.49
N ALA A 22 1.61 -11.40 22.83
CA ALA A 22 1.19 -12.17 21.66
C ALA A 22 2.28 -12.03 20.57
N PRO A 23 2.58 -13.09 19.80
CA PRO A 23 3.52 -12.98 18.70
C PRO A 23 3.00 -11.94 17.70
N LEU A 24 3.84 -10.98 17.34
CA LEU A 24 3.51 -10.02 16.28
C LEU A 24 3.38 -10.79 14.97
N ALA A 25 2.20 -10.73 14.35
CA ALA A 25 2.04 -11.23 13.00
C ALA A 25 2.90 -10.36 12.06
N VAL A 26 3.89 -10.97 11.41
CA VAL A 26 4.66 -10.29 10.37
C VAL A 26 3.71 -9.94 9.24
N ARG A 27 3.63 -8.66 8.89
CA ARG A 27 2.92 -8.20 7.70
C ARG A 27 3.95 -7.86 6.64
N GLU A 28 3.74 -8.34 5.42
CA GLU A 28 4.67 -8.15 4.32
C GLU A 28 4.27 -6.95 3.47
N VAL A 29 5.29 -6.20 3.04
CA VAL A 29 5.14 -5.13 2.06
C VAL A 29 4.77 -5.76 0.73
N TYR A 30 3.59 -5.40 0.21
CA TYR A 30 3.12 -5.87 -1.08
C TYR A 30 3.32 -4.81 -2.16
N SER A 31 4.04 -5.17 -3.23
CA SER A 31 4.39 -4.29 -4.35
C SER A 31 4.20 -5.01 -5.68
N PRO A 32 2.95 -5.26 -6.11
CA PRO A 32 2.68 -6.01 -7.33
C PRO A 32 3.09 -5.22 -8.58
N PRO A 33 3.69 -5.87 -9.60
CA PRO A 33 4.12 -5.20 -10.82
C PRO A 33 2.93 -4.73 -11.65
N VAL A 34 2.96 -3.47 -12.09
CA VAL A 34 1.98 -2.90 -13.02
C VAL A 34 2.13 -3.56 -14.39
N LYS A 35 1.01 -3.97 -14.98
CA LYS A 35 0.93 -4.63 -16.30
C LYS A 35 0.33 -3.73 -17.39
N TYR A 36 -0.57 -2.83 -17.03
CA TYR A 36 -1.16 -1.87 -17.95
C TYR A 36 -1.47 -0.54 -17.22
N PRO A 37 -1.25 0.62 -17.84
CA PRO A 37 -0.71 0.82 -19.20
C PRO A 37 0.78 0.43 -19.27
N GLY A 38 1.25 0.22 -20.50
CA GLY A 38 2.66 -0.11 -20.76
C GLY A 38 3.14 0.45 -22.09
N GLN A 39 4.31 0.00 -22.54
CA GLN A 39 4.92 0.48 -23.79
C GLN A 39 3.94 0.39 -24.97
N GLY A 40 3.84 1.47 -25.74
CA GLY A 40 2.94 1.56 -26.90
C GLY A 40 1.46 1.83 -26.58
N THR A 41 1.10 1.91 -25.29
CA THR A 41 -0.26 2.32 -24.89
C THR A 41 -0.43 3.83 -25.07
N THR A 42 -1.58 4.23 -25.62
CA THR A 42 -2.02 5.63 -25.69
C THR A 42 -3.36 5.79 -24.98
N TRP A 43 -3.39 6.69 -24.00
CA TRP A 43 -4.60 7.13 -23.32
C TRP A 43 -5.04 8.49 -23.84
N LYS A 44 -6.35 8.72 -23.85
CA LYS A 44 -6.91 10.03 -24.21
C LYS A 44 -7.25 10.80 -22.94
N VAL A 45 -6.95 12.08 -22.88
CA VAL A 45 -7.36 12.95 -21.77
C VAL A 45 -8.88 12.85 -21.53
N GLY A 46 -9.27 12.70 -20.26
CA GLY A 46 -10.67 12.59 -19.82
C GLY A 46 -11.33 11.22 -20.04
N SER A 47 -10.69 10.28 -20.75
CA SER A 47 -11.21 8.91 -20.89
C SER A 47 -11.07 8.12 -19.59
N ARG A 48 -11.72 6.95 -19.53
CA ARG A 48 -11.58 5.96 -18.47
C ARG A 48 -10.79 4.77 -18.96
N HIS A 49 -9.83 4.33 -18.15
CA HIS A 49 -9.02 3.15 -18.42
C HIS A 49 -8.86 2.34 -17.15
N ASN A 50 -8.73 1.02 -17.30
CA ASN A 50 -8.25 0.20 -16.19
C ASN A 50 -6.74 0.36 -16.09
N VAL A 51 -6.23 0.56 -14.88
CA VAL A 51 -4.86 0.19 -14.54
C VAL A 51 -4.91 -1.27 -14.09
N THR A 52 -3.93 -2.08 -14.50
CA THR A 52 -3.85 -3.49 -14.09
C THR A 52 -2.46 -3.83 -13.57
N TRP A 53 -2.40 -4.82 -12.67
CA TRP A 53 -1.17 -5.30 -12.06
C TRP A 53 -1.25 -6.80 -11.79
N ASP A 54 -0.11 -7.41 -11.45
CA ASP A 54 -0.07 -8.83 -11.10
C ASP A 54 -0.50 -9.08 -9.66
N ALA A 55 -1.77 -9.44 -9.48
CA ALA A 55 -2.33 -9.84 -8.21
C ALA A 55 -2.38 -11.38 -7.99
N SER A 56 -1.64 -12.16 -8.78
CA SER A 56 -1.77 -13.64 -8.76
C SER A 56 -1.16 -14.32 -7.52
N ASN A 57 -0.22 -13.66 -6.85
CA ASN A 57 0.51 -14.24 -5.72
C ASN A 57 0.71 -13.22 -4.57
N PRO A 58 -0.37 -12.77 -3.92
CA PRO A 58 -0.27 -11.88 -2.76
C PRO A 58 0.31 -12.62 -1.54
N PRO A 59 1.07 -11.94 -0.67
CA PRO A 59 1.41 -12.44 0.66
C PRO A 59 0.19 -12.87 1.48
N ALA A 60 0.38 -13.83 2.39
CA ALA A 60 -0.67 -14.26 3.30
C ALA A 60 -1.13 -13.13 4.26
N SER A 61 -0.27 -12.16 4.52
CA SER A 61 -0.51 -11.03 5.42
C SER A 61 0.12 -9.78 4.80
N ILE A 62 -0.71 -8.83 4.36
CA ILE A 62 -0.27 -7.59 3.72
C ILE A 62 -0.29 -6.45 4.75
N SER A 63 0.76 -5.63 4.79
CA SER A 63 0.86 -4.52 5.74
C SER A 63 -0.14 -3.39 5.47
N ASN A 64 -0.40 -3.07 4.21
CA ASN A 64 -1.43 -2.15 3.74
C ASN A 64 -2.15 -2.70 2.50
N ILE A 65 -3.46 -2.93 2.63
CA ILE A 65 -4.31 -3.45 1.56
C ILE A 65 -4.92 -2.35 0.68
N GLU A 66 -4.90 -1.11 1.16
CA GLU A 66 -5.45 0.04 0.43
C GLU A 66 -4.42 0.56 -0.58
N GLY A 67 -4.80 0.51 -1.85
CA GLY A 67 -3.98 0.95 -2.96
C GLY A 67 -4.19 2.42 -3.31
N VAL A 68 -3.16 3.03 -3.89
CA VAL A 68 -3.21 4.36 -4.53
C VAL A 68 -2.56 4.26 -5.91
N ILE A 69 -3.18 4.87 -6.92
CA ILE A 69 -2.61 5.01 -8.26
C ILE A 69 -2.19 6.46 -8.44
N LEU A 70 -0.90 6.67 -8.68
CA LEU A 70 -0.32 7.98 -8.94
C LEU A 70 0.19 8.04 -10.39
N LEU A 71 0.21 9.25 -10.94
CA LEU A 71 0.81 9.53 -12.23
C LEU A 71 2.21 10.13 -12.04
N SER A 72 3.18 9.60 -12.77
CA SER A 72 4.52 10.18 -12.89
C SER A 72 4.72 10.73 -14.30
N THR A 73 5.23 11.95 -14.41
CA THR A 73 5.53 12.61 -15.69
C THR A 73 6.97 13.03 -15.73
N ASN A 74 7.74 12.50 -16.69
CA ASN A 74 9.17 12.79 -16.84
C ASN A 74 9.95 12.64 -15.52
N GLY A 75 9.68 11.55 -14.79
CA GLY A 75 10.31 11.24 -13.50
C GLY A 75 9.79 12.02 -12.29
N ARG A 76 8.85 12.95 -12.46
CA ARG A 76 8.19 13.67 -11.36
C ARG A 76 6.87 13.00 -11.01
N LEU A 77 6.77 12.51 -9.77
CA LEU A 77 5.56 11.90 -9.25
C LEU A 77 4.57 12.96 -8.76
N ASP A 78 3.32 12.89 -9.18
CA ASP A 78 2.23 13.73 -8.68
C ASP A 78 1.53 13.00 -7.52
N VAL A 79 1.92 13.36 -6.28
CA VAL A 79 1.36 12.78 -5.06
C VAL A 79 0.10 13.51 -4.57
N ASP A 80 -0.10 14.74 -5.03
CA ASP A 80 -1.19 15.61 -4.57
C ASP A 80 -2.51 15.30 -5.32
N HIS A 81 -2.42 14.69 -6.51
CA HIS A 81 -3.57 14.35 -7.36
C HIS A 81 -3.58 12.85 -7.73
N PRO A 82 -3.90 11.95 -6.80
CA PRO A 82 -4.04 10.53 -7.12
C PRO A 82 -5.13 10.29 -8.16
N LEU A 83 -4.87 9.36 -9.09
CA LEU A 83 -5.85 8.94 -10.09
C LEU A 83 -6.98 8.08 -9.48
N ALA A 84 -6.63 7.31 -8.45
CA ALA A 84 -7.54 6.54 -7.62
C ALA A 84 -6.86 6.20 -6.28
N TRP A 85 -7.65 5.96 -5.24
CA TRP A 85 -7.16 5.59 -3.91
C TRP A 85 -8.22 4.82 -3.13
N GLY A 86 -7.80 4.05 -2.12
CA GLY A 86 -8.70 3.32 -1.21
C GLY A 86 -9.29 2.03 -1.79
N PHE A 87 -8.80 1.58 -2.95
CA PHE A 87 -9.20 0.30 -3.53
C PHE A 87 -8.37 -0.85 -2.94
N ASN A 88 -8.88 -2.09 -3.04
CA ASN A 88 -8.14 -3.26 -2.59
C ASN A 88 -7.02 -3.60 -3.60
N ILE A 89 -5.76 -3.53 -3.17
CA ILE A 89 -4.59 -3.81 -4.00
C ILE A 89 -4.53 -5.28 -4.49
N THR A 90 -5.31 -6.20 -3.93
CA THR A 90 -5.39 -7.59 -4.44
C THR A 90 -6.41 -7.76 -5.57
N SER A 91 -7.16 -6.72 -5.95
CA SER A 91 -8.18 -6.78 -7.02
C SER A 91 -7.58 -6.98 -8.41
N GLY A 92 -6.29 -6.66 -8.60
CA GLY A 92 -5.58 -6.80 -9.89
C GLY A 92 -5.90 -5.72 -10.92
N ARG A 93 -6.89 -4.87 -10.66
CA ARG A 93 -7.25 -3.73 -11.49
C ARG A 93 -8.02 -2.67 -10.71
N GLU A 94 -7.95 -1.44 -11.20
CA GLU A 94 -8.79 -0.31 -10.80
C GLU A 94 -9.05 0.59 -12.01
N GLU A 95 -10.27 1.09 -12.16
CA GLU A 95 -10.59 2.05 -13.24
C GLU A 95 -10.24 3.47 -12.81
N VAL A 96 -9.52 4.20 -13.66
CA VAL A 96 -9.13 5.59 -13.42
C VAL A 96 -9.64 6.50 -14.53
N GLN A 97 -9.86 7.77 -14.20
CA GLN A 97 -10.05 8.81 -15.19
C GLN A 97 -8.71 9.47 -15.53
N VAL A 98 -8.42 9.62 -16.83
CA VAL A 98 -7.20 10.28 -17.29
C VAL A 98 -7.29 11.78 -16.99
N PRO A 99 -6.32 12.36 -16.26
CA PRO A 99 -6.38 13.76 -15.85
C PRO A 99 -6.16 14.71 -17.04
N GLN A 100 -6.50 15.97 -16.85
CA GLN A 100 -6.22 17.03 -17.82
C GLN A 100 -4.74 17.41 -17.77
N VAL A 101 -3.91 16.72 -18.55
CA VAL A 101 -2.46 16.93 -18.63
C VAL A 101 -2.02 17.18 -20.07
N ALA A 102 -0.84 17.79 -20.25
CA ALA A 102 -0.29 18.03 -21.58
C ALA A 102 -0.02 16.70 -22.32
N PRO A 103 -0.30 16.60 -23.63
CA PRO A 103 0.08 15.41 -24.38
C PRO A 103 1.58 15.11 -24.29
N GLY A 104 1.95 13.82 -24.21
CA GLY A 104 3.34 13.39 -24.07
C GLY A 104 3.48 11.88 -23.88
N SER A 105 4.71 11.38 -23.97
CA SER A 105 5.04 9.94 -23.93
C SER A 105 5.87 9.49 -22.71
N LEU A 106 6.14 10.41 -21.79
CA LEU A 106 6.95 10.15 -20.59
C LEU A 106 6.07 10.00 -19.34
N TYR A 107 4.91 9.37 -19.49
CA TYR A 107 4.01 9.05 -18.39
C TYR A 107 4.24 7.65 -17.87
N GLN A 108 4.14 7.45 -16.56
CA GLN A 108 4.16 6.15 -15.91
C GLN A 108 3.09 6.11 -14.83
N ILE A 109 2.51 4.92 -14.63
CA ILE A 109 1.72 4.65 -13.44
C ILE A 109 2.64 4.23 -12.30
N VAL A 110 2.39 4.75 -11.11
CA VAL A 110 2.97 4.25 -9.87
C VAL A 110 1.85 3.72 -8.99
N LEU A 111 1.81 2.41 -8.81
CA LEU A 111 0.90 1.75 -7.89
C LEU A 111 1.52 1.71 -6.50
N MET A 112 0.83 2.24 -5.50
CA MET A 112 1.31 2.33 -4.13
C MET A 112 0.46 1.47 -3.21
N GLY A 113 1.12 0.62 -2.41
CA GLY A 113 0.62 0.14 -1.12
C GLY A 113 1.46 0.80 -0.02
N ASP A 114 2.26 0.00 0.70
CA ASP A 114 3.36 0.53 1.54
C ASP A 114 4.61 0.93 0.73
N SER A 115 4.74 0.42 -0.49
CA SER A 115 5.81 0.75 -1.43
C SER A 115 5.22 1.04 -2.81
N GLY A 116 5.93 1.86 -3.58
CA GLY A 116 5.59 2.13 -4.97
C GLY A 116 6.13 1.08 -5.93
N ASN A 117 5.31 0.69 -6.90
CA ASN A 117 5.68 -0.10 -8.06
C ASN A 117 5.45 0.73 -9.33
N LYS A 118 6.53 1.03 -10.06
CA LYS A 118 6.48 1.86 -11.28
C LYS A 118 6.27 0.97 -12.50
N GLY A 119 5.23 1.26 -13.27
CA GLY A 119 4.98 0.65 -14.57
C GLY A 119 5.89 1.21 -15.67
N GLU A 120 5.69 0.72 -16.89
CA GLU A 120 6.42 1.21 -18.07
C GLU A 120 5.92 2.59 -18.53
N TYR A 121 6.70 3.21 -19.42
CA TYR A 121 6.30 4.45 -20.06
C TYR A 121 5.15 4.24 -21.05
N PHE A 122 4.20 5.18 -21.06
CA PHE A 122 3.09 5.23 -22.00
C PHE A 122 2.76 6.66 -22.43
N THR A 123 1.87 6.78 -23.41
CA THR A 123 1.48 8.07 -23.99
C THR A 123 0.12 8.53 -23.46
N ILE A 124 0.00 9.82 -23.15
CA ILE A 124 -1.28 10.51 -23.00
C ILE A 124 -1.41 11.50 -24.15
N ALA A 125 -2.55 11.49 -24.84
CA ALA A 125 -2.90 12.35 -25.96
C ALA A 125 -4.17 13.16 -25.66
N ALA A 126 -4.40 14.24 -26.43
CA ALA A 126 -5.58 15.09 -26.31
C ALA A 126 -6.88 14.40 -26.73
#